data_AF-K7ZJG7-F1
#
_entry.id   AF-K7ZJG7-F1
#
_cell.length_a   1.000
_cell.length_b   1.000
_cell.length_c   1.000
_cell.angle_alpha   90.00
_cell.angle_beta   90.00
_cell.angle_gamma   90.00
#
_symmetry.space_group_name_H-M   'P 1'
#
loop_
_entity.id
_entity.type
_entity.pdbx_description
1 polymer ?
#
loop_
_entity_poly.entity_id
_entity_poly.type
_entity_poly.pdbx_seq_one_letter_code
_entity_poly.pdbx_strand_id
1 'polypeptide(L)'
;GHELLTRLKKALVDKDPNVALPMATSCSPGWIKFIEHTFPEYLPNLSTCKSPQQMFGALAKTYYAKKRDLDPKSIVSVSIMPCTAKKFEANRSEMRSSGYTDVDYVLTTRELGIMIRRAGLDFESLPDEHCDSFMGQSTGAAVIFGS
;
A
#
# COMPACT_ATOMS: atom_id res chain seq x y z
N GLY A 1 5.89 12.40 -4.95
CA GLY A 1 6.71 13.63 -5.15
C GLY A 1 6.33 14.77 -4.21
N HIS A 2 5.04 15.00 -3.96
CA HIS A 2 4.58 16.18 -3.22
C HIS A 2 5.23 16.39 -1.84
N GLU A 3 5.28 15.35 -0.99
CA GLU A 3 5.88 15.48 0.35
C GLU A 3 7.34 15.94 0.31
N LEU A 4 8.16 15.33 -0.56
CA LEU A 4 9.56 15.71 -0.74
C LEU A 4 9.70 17.16 -1.18
N LEU A 5 8.95 17.58 -2.20
CA LEU A 5 8.97 18.96 -2.69
C LEU A 5 8.55 19.96 -1.60
N THR A 6 7.54 19.62 -0.81
CA THR A 6 7.10 20.45 0.32
C THR A 6 8.18 20.57 1.40
N ARG A 7 8.87 19.48 1.76
CA ARG A 7 10.00 19.54 2.71
C ARG A 7 11.15 20.36 2.17
N LEU A 8 11.51 20.17 0.89
CA LEU A 8 12.58 20.94 0.24
C LEU A 8 12.26 22.43 0.16
N LYS A 9 11.02 22.80 -0.16
CA LYS A 9 10.59 24.21 -0.15
C LYS A 9 10.75 24.82 1.25
N LYS A 10 10.25 24.14 2.29
CA LYS A 10 10.36 24.64 3.67
C LYS A 10 11.81 24.84 4.12
N ALA A 11 12.69 23.88 3.80
CA ALA A 11 14.09 23.95 4.18
C ALA A 11 14.88 25.00 3.36
N LEU A 12 14.69 25.02 2.04
CA LEU A 12 15.55 25.79 1.13
C LEU A 12 15.03 27.21 0.85
N VAL A 13 13.72 27.38 0.75
CA VAL A 13 13.07 28.66 0.44
C VAL A 13 12.62 29.34 1.72
N ASP A 14 11.83 28.65 2.55
CA ASP A 14 11.24 29.24 3.75
C ASP A 14 12.22 29.27 4.94
N LYS A 15 13.41 28.66 4.79
CA LYS A 15 14.51 28.60 5.77
C LYS A 15 14.09 28.08 7.15
N ASP A 16 13.13 27.17 7.20
CA ASP A 16 12.69 26.53 8.45
C ASP A 16 13.76 25.54 8.95
N PRO A 17 14.39 25.77 10.12
CA PRO A 17 15.44 24.90 10.65
C PRO A 17 14.89 23.59 11.21
N ASN A 18 13.57 23.44 11.37
CA ASN A 18 12.95 22.27 11.99
C ASN A 18 12.58 21.17 10.98
N VAL A 19 12.93 21.36 9.71
CA VAL A 19 12.62 20.36 8.67
C VAL A 19 13.59 19.19 8.77
N ALA A 20 13.06 18.01 9.10
CA ALA A 20 13.83 16.77 9.11
C ALA A 20 14.24 16.34 7.68
N LEU A 21 15.53 16.48 7.39
CA LEU A 21 16.21 16.00 6.19
C LEU A 21 17.51 15.28 6.59
N PRO A 22 17.97 14.27 5.82
CA PRO A 22 17.39 13.75 4.57
C PRO A 22 16.07 13.00 4.78
N MET A 23 15.25 12.89 3.74
CA MET A 23 13.97 12.16 3.77
C MET A 23 14.16 10.71 3.30
N ALA A 24 13.72 9.74 4.09
CA ALA A 24 13.75 8.32 3.78
C ALA A 24 12.36 7.79 3.41
N THR A 25 12.30 6.79 2.54
CA THR A 25 11.03 6.16 2.12
C THR A 25 10.42 5.30 3.22
N SER A 26 9.11 5.06 3.17
CA SER A 26 8.34 4.34 4.19
C SER A 26 7.65 3.05 3.71
N CYS A 27 7.84 2.66 2.45
CA CYS A 27 7.04 1.57 1.86
C CYS A 27 7.44 0.15 2.31
N SER A 28 8.63 -0.03 2.88
CA SER A 28 9.14 -1.32 3.36
C SER A 28 8.85 -1.50 4.85
N PRO A 29 8.00 -2.47 5.24
CA PRO A 29 7.66 -2.67 6.66
C PRO A 29 8.86 -3.12 7.50
N GLY A 30 9.82 -3.82 6.89
CA GLY A 30 11.07 -4.22 7.56
C GLY A 30 11.94 -3.01 7.91
N TRP A 31 12.03 -2.05 6.99
CA TRP A 31 12.71 -0.78 7.24
C TRP A 31 12.04 0.04 8.33
N ILE A 32 10.71 0.17 8.27
CA ILE A 32 9.93 0.87 9.31
C ILE A 32 10.14 0.22 10.67
N LYS A 33 10.07 -1.11 10.77
CA LYS A 33 10.28 -1.79 12.04
C LYS A 33 11.72 -1.59 12.55
N PHE A 34 12.71 -1.64 11.67
CA PHE A 34 14.11 -1.43 12.03
C PHE A 34 14.34 -0.03 12.62
N ILE A 35 13.91 1.02 11.93
CA ILE A 35 14.11 2.40 12.42
C ILE A 35 13.33 2.68 13.71
N GLU A 36 12.11 2.14 13.86
CA GLU A 36 11.33 2.23 15.10
C GLU A 36 12.06 1.67 16.33
N HIS A 37 12.87 0.61 16.14
CA HIS A 37 13.53 -0.08 17.26
C HIS A 37 14.97 0.40 17.46
N THR A 38 15.68 0.70 16.38
CA THR A 38 17.13 0.96 16.42
C THR A 38 17.46 2.44 16.39
N PHE A 39 16.64 3.28 15.73
CA PHE A 39 16.90 4.71 15.59
C PHE A 39 15.61 5.56 15.65
N PRO A 40 14.86 5.52 16.76
CA PRO A 40 13.60 6.24 16.90
C PRO A 40 13.75 7.76 16.74
N GLU A 41 14.93 8.32 16.98
CA GLU A 41 15.24 9.73 16.78
C GLU A 41 15.13 10.18 15.31
N TYR A 42 15.25 9.27 14.35
CA TYR A 42 15.13 9.55 12.92
C TYR A 42 13.72 9.27 12.35
N LEU A 43 12.72 8.96 13.19
CA LEU A 43 11.33 8.85 12.73
C LEU A 43 10.82 10.09 11.95
N PRO A 44 11.16 11.34 12.35
CA PRO A 44 10.79 12.53 11.56
C PRO A 44 11.35 12.54 10.13
N ASN A 45 12.45 11.83 9.88
CA ASN A 45 13.06 11.72 8.55
C ASN A 45 12.30 10.76 7.62
N LEU A 46 11.37 9.95 8.12
CA LEU A 46 10.57 9.07 7.30
C LEU A 46 9.47 9.83 6.55
N SER A 47 9.17 9.36 5.34
CA SER A 47 7.96 9.73 4.63
C SER A 47 6.72 9.34 5.42
N THR A 48 5.75 10.23 5.47
CA THR A 48 4.43 10.00 6.07
C THR A 48 3.50 9.19 5.17
N CYS A 49 3.94 8.88 3.94
CA CYS A 49 3.17 8.10 3.00
C CYS A 49 2.96 6.67 3.49
N LYS A 50 1.73 6.18 3.34
CA LYS A 50 1.42 4.74 3.37
C LYS A 50 2.12 4.01 2.22
N SER A 51 2.28 2.69 2.32
CA SER A 51 2.73 1.90 1.16
C SER A 51 1.62 1.73 0.12
N PRO A 52 1.94 1.35 -1.12
CA PRO A 52 0.94 1.19 -2.19
C PRO A 52 -0.23 0.27 -1.82
N GLN A 53 0.02 -0.86 -1.16
CA GLN A 53 -1.06 -1.77 -0.74
C GLN A 53 -2.04 -1.09 0.24
N GLN A 54 -1.50 -0.26 1.14
CA GLN A 54 -2.28 0.40 2.17
C GLN A 54 -3.04 1.61 1.63
N MET A 55 -2.42 2.34 0.70
CA MET A 55 -3.12 3.39 -0.06
C MET A 55 -4.30 2.78 -0.83
N PHE A 56 -4.07 1.67 -1.53
CA PHE A 56 -5.13 1.01 -2.29
C PHE A 56 -6.23 0.44 -1.39
N GLY A 57 -5.88 -0.25 -0.30
CA GLY A 57 -6.85 -0.80 0.65
C GLY A 57 -7.76 0.27 1.25
N ALA A 58 -7.19 1.41 1.64
CA ALA A 58 -7.97 2.55 2.11
C ALA A 58 -8.92 3.08 1.03
N LEU A 59 -8.47 3.24 -0.21
CA LEU A 59 -9.31 3.67 -1.33
C LEU A 59 -10.42 2.66 -1.65
N ALA A 60 -10.16 1.36 -1.48
CA ALA A 60 -11.12 0.32 -1.76
C ALA A 60 -12.36 0.37 -0.86
N LYS A 61 -12.14 0.66 0.43
CA LYS A 61 -13.22 0.74 1.42
C LYS A 61 -13.80 2.14 1.58
N THR A 62 -13.24 3.15 0.91
CA THR A 62 -13.74 4.53 0.97
C THR A 62 -14.30 4.97 -0.38
N TYR A 63 -13.43 5.35 -1.32
CA TYR A 63 -13.81 5.87 -2.62
C TYR A 63 -14.57 4.85 -3.45
N TYR A 64 -14.05 3.62 -3.56
CA TYR A 64 -14.68 2.58 -4.38
C TYR A 64 -16.02 2.13 -3.78
N ALA A 65 -16.07 1.88 -2.48
CA ALA A 65 -17.31 1.59 -1.75
C ALA A 65 -18.39 2.63 -2.03
N LYS A 66 -18.06 3.92 -1.90
CA LYS A 66 -18.98 5.01 -2.22
C LYS A 66 -19.40 5.05 -3.69
N LYS A 67 -18.46 4.83 -4.62
CA LYS A 67 -18.72 4.89 -6.06
C LYS A 67 -19.62 3.75 -6.55
N ARG A 68 -19.55 2.58 -5.91
CA ARG A 68 -20.32 1.38 -6.25
C ARG A 68 -21.56 1.18 -5.37
N ASP A 69 -21.85 2.11 -4.46
CA ASP A 69 -22.95 2.03 -3.49
C ASP A 69 -22.89 0.73 -2.65
N LEU A 70 -21.70 0.42 -2.14
CA LEU A 70 -21.43 -0.76 -1.31
C LEU A 70 -21.18 -0.35 0.14
N ASP A 71 -21.66 -1.16 1.08
CA ASP A 71 -21.25 -1.05 2.49
C ASP A 71 -19.76 -1.43 2.62
N PRO A 72 -18.88 -0.54 3.10
CA PRO A 72 -17.46 -0.85 3.32
C PRO A 72 -17.22 -2.09 4.17
N LYS A 73 -18.13 -2.43 5.09
CA LYS A 73 -18.04 -3.63 5.94
C LYS A 73 -18.18 -4.92 5.13
N SER A 74 -18.84 -4.87 3.98
CA SER A 74 -19.01 -6.02 3.07
C SER A 74 -17.81 -6.24 2.15
N ILE A 75 -16.83 -5.31 2.13
CA ILE A 75 -15.67 -5.39 1.25
C ILE A 75 -14.51 -6.10 1.95
N VAL A 76 -14.03 -7.17 1.34
CA VAL A 76 -12.80 -7.86 1.72
C VAL A 76 -11.69 -7.53 0.73
N SER A 77 -10.63 -6.90 1.22
CA SER A 77 -9.43 -6.52 0.47
C SER A 77 -8.33 -7.55 0.70
N VAL A 78 -7.94 -8.24 -0.38
CA VAL A 78 -6.85 -9.23 -0.37
C VAL A 78 -5.71 -8.72 -1.23
N SER A 79 -4.50 -8.73 -0.70
CA SER A 79 -3.31 -8.29 -1.41
C SER A 79 -2.33 -9.43 -1.65
N ILE A 80 -1.85 -9.57 -2.89
CA ILE A 80 -0.81 -10.55 -3.24
C ILE A 80 0.54 -9.84 -3.24
N MET A 81 1.45 -10.28 -2.38
CA MET A 81 2.72 -9.59 -2.13
C MET A 81 3.90 -10.56 -2.16
N PRO A 82 5.06 -10.18 -2.70
CA PRO A 82 6.26 -11.03 -2.65
C PRO A 82 6.91 -11.06 -1.26
N CYS A 83 6.40 -10.31 -0.29
CA CYS A 83 7.03 -10.07 1.01
C CYS A 83 6.11 -10.49 2.16
N THR A 84 6.63 -11.29 3.09
CA THR A 84 5.91 -11.70 4.30
C THR A 84 5.68 -10.53 5.27
N ALA A 85 6.58 -9.54 5.31
CA ALA A 85 6.46 -8.37 6.18
C ALA A 85 5.25 -7.49 5.82
N LYS A 86 4.69 -7.63 4.60
CA LYS A 86 3.46 -6.95 4.19
C LYS A 86 2.24 -7.43 4.98
N LYS A 87 2.25 -8.69 5.48
CA LYS A 87 1.24 -9.20 6.42
C LYS A 87 1.28 -8.45 7.74
N PHE A 88 2.49 -8.17 8.25
CA PHE A 88 2.66 -7.38 9.46
C PHE A 88 2.15 -5.95 9.26
N GLU A 89 2.51 -5.31 8.14
CA GLU A 89 2.01 -3.96 7.82
C GLU A 89 0.47 -3.90 7.81
N ALA A 90 -0.19 -4.88 7.18
CA ALA A 90 -1.66 -4.96 7.14
C ALA A 90 -2.34 -5.03 8.50
N ASN A 91 -1.65 -5.57 9.50
CA ASN A 91 -2.20 -5.77 10.85
C ASN A 91 -1.86 -4.63 11.83
N ARG A 92 -1.14 -3.59 11.39
CA ARG A 92 -0.83 -2.44 12.24
C ARG A 92 -2.12 -1.68 12.59
N SER A 93 -2.27 -1.25 13.84
CA SER A 93 -3.52 -0.66 14.34
C SER A 93 -3.88 0.65 13.64
N GLU A 94 -2.87 1.38 13.17
CA GLU A 94 -3.01 2.61 12.39
C GLU A 94 -3.43 2.39 10.91
N MET A 95 -3.41 1.14 10.41
CA MET A 95 -3.83 0.81 9.04
C MET A 95 -5.35 0.61 8.94
N ARG A 96 -6.06 1.62 9.43
CA ARG A 96 -7.52 1.66 9.54
C ARG A 96 -8.13 2.98 9.09
N SER A 97 -7.54 3.64 8.09
CA SER A 97 -8.00 4.98 7.67
C SER A 97 -9.39 4.96 7.03
N SER A 98 -9.85 3.81 6.55
CA SER A 98 -11.23 3.61 6.10
C SER A 98 -12.27 3.46 7.22
N GLY A 99 -11.85 3.39 8.48
CA GLY A 99 -12.70 2.99 9.61
C GLY A 99 -12.78 1.46 9.80
N TYR A 100 -12.23 0.69 8.86
CA TYR A 100 -12.10 -0.77 8.90
C TYR A 100 -10.63 -1.15 8.75
N THR A 101 -10.30 -2.45 8.80
CA THR A 101 -8.98 -2.90 8.38
C THR A 101 -8.81 -2.59 6.88
N ASP A 102 -7.85 -1.75 6.50
CA ASP A 102 -7.71 -1.27 5.11
C ASP A 102 -7.38 -2.42 4.14
N VAL A 103 -6.55 -3.37 4.58
CA VAL A 103 -6.21 -4.62 3.86
C VAL A 103 -6.47 -5.80 4.80
N ASP A 104 -7.45 -6.65 4.49
CA ASP A 104 -7.88 -7.73 5.39
C ASP A 104 -6.92 -8.92 5.36
N TYR A 105 -6.45 -9.28 4.16
CA TYR A 105 -5.55 -10.42 3.98
C TYR A 105 -4.39 -10.07 3.07
N VAL A 106 -3.22 -10.61 3.38
CA VAL A 106 -2.06 -10.56 2.51
C VAL A 106 -1.58 -11.98 2.27
N LEU A 107 -1.53 -12.38 1.00
CA LEU A 107 -1.01 -13.65 0.55
C LEU A 107 0.34 -13.44 -0.13
N THR A 108 1.25 -14.38 0.08
CA THR A 108 2.48 -14.43 -0.68
C THR A 108 2.24 -15.03 -2.07
N THR A 109 3.13 -14.74 -3.03
CA THR A 109 3.10 -15.39 -4.35
C THR A 109 3.14 -16.93 -4.24
N ARG A 110 3.86 -17.45 -3.23
CA ARG A 110 3.92 -18.89 -2.94
C ARG A 110 2.58 -19.43 -2.44
N GLU A 111 1.92 -18.73 -1.53
CA GLU A 111 0.60 -19.15 -1.01
C GLU A 111 -0.44 -19.14 -2.13
N LEU A 112 -0.48 -18.10 -2.97
CA LEU A 112 -1.35 -18.05 -4.13
C LEU A 112 -1.06 -19.21 -5.10
N GLY A 113 0.22 -19.48 -5.41
CA GLY A 113 0.60 -20.58 -6.29
C GLY A 113 0.17 -21.96 -5.76
N ILE A 114 0.20 -22.17 -4.44
CA ILE A 114 -0.31 -23.40 -3.82
C ILE A 114 -1.83 -23.48 -3.95
N MET A 115 -2.55 -22.38 -3.75
CA MET A 115 -4.00 -22.33 -3.89
C MET A 115 -4.46 -22.66 -5.32
N ILE A 116 -3.80 -22.07 -6.32
CA ILE A 116 -4.06 -22.34 -7.75
C ILE A 116 -3.89 -23.84 -8.05
N ARG A 117 -2.77 -24.44 -7.63
CA ARG A 117 -2.51 -25.88 -7.83
C ARG A 117 -3.55 -26.76 -7.11
N ARG A 118 -3.93 -26.40 -5.89
CA ARG A 118 -4.95 -27.14 -5.12
C ARG A 118 -6.35 -27.03 -5.70
N ALA A 119 -6.65 -25.96 -6.41
CA ALA A 119 -7.90 -25.79 -7.15
C ALA A 119 -7.95 -26.64 -8.43
N GLY A 120 -6.85 -27.30 -8.82
CA GLY A 120 -6.77 -28.07 -10.07
C GLY A 120 -6.72 -27.20 -11.32
N LEU A 121 -6.34 -25.93 -11.19
CA LEU A 121 -6.27 -24.99 -12.30
C LEU A 121 -4.94 -25.15 -13.07
N ASP A 122 -5.04 -25.33 -14.39
CA ASP A 122 -3.92 -25.14 -15.30
C ASP A 122 -3.80 -23.66 -15.66
N PHE A 123 -3.04 -22.93 -14.84
CA PHE A 123 -2.90 -21.48 -14.94
C PHE A 123 -2.29 -21.02 -16.28
N GLU A 124 -1.42 -21.83 -16.89
CA GLU A 124 -0.75 -21.49 -18.15
C GLU A 124 -1.71 -21.57 -19.35
N SER A 125 -2.81 -22.30 -19.19
CA SER A 125 -3.84 -22.45 -20.23
C SER A 125 -4.96 -21.40 -20.17
N LEU A 126 -4.97 -20.55 -19.14
CA LEU A 126 -6.03 -19.54 -18.96
C LEU A 126 -5.96 -18.48 -20.06
N PRO A 127 -7.12 -18.04 -20.60
CA PRO A 127 -7.15 -16.93 -21.53
C PRO A 127 -6.73 -15.63 -20.82
N ASP A 128 -6.14 -14.72 -21.59
CA ASP A 128 -5.82 -13.38 -21.10
C ASP A 128 -7.11 -12.61 -20.75
N GLU A 129 -7.12 -11.98 -19.58
CA GLU A 129 -8.21 -11.11 -19.13
C GLU A 129 -7.67 -9.75 -18.67
N HIS A 130 -8.54 -8.74 -18.73
CA HIS A 130 -8.20 -7.41 -18.25
C HIS A 130 -8.43 -7.28 -16.74
N CYS A 131 -7.52 -6.61 -16.05
CA CYS A 131 -7.74 -6.23 -14.66
C CYS A 131 -8.94 -5.28 -14.52
N ASP A 132 -9.59 -5.33 -13.36
CA ASP A 132 -10.69 -4.45 -13.04
C ASP A 132 -10.32 -2.97 -13.12
N SER A 133 -11.22 -2.20 -13.70
CA SER A 133 -11.20 -0.74 -13.66
C SER A 133 -11.66 -0.25 -12.29
N PHE A 134 -10.74 -0.20 -11.33
CA PHE A 134 -11.06 0.15 -9.95
C PHE A 134 -11.52 1.61 -9.78
N MET A 135 -10.83 2.55 -10.44
CA MET A 135 -11.09 3.99 -10.31
C MET A 135 -11.73 4.63 -11.57
N GLY A 136 -12.12 3.84 -12.57
CA GLY A 136 -12.61 4.33 -13.87
C GLY A 136 -11.71 3.89 -15.02
N GLN A 137 -12.13 4.14 -16.27
CA GLN A 137 -11.44 3.66 -17.47
C GLN A 137 -10.01 4.24 -17.51
N SER A 138 -9.05 3.38 -17.21
CA SER A 138 -7.63 3.57 -17.44
C SER A 138 -7.22 2.32 -18.18
N THR A 139 -6.62 2.48 -19.36
CA THR A 139 -5.99 1.39 -20.10
C THR A 139 -4.77 0.94 -19.29
N GLY A 140 -4.98 0.02 -18.35
CA GLY A 140 -3.97 -0.48 -17.43
C GLY A 140 -4.31 -0.25 -15.95
N ALA A 141 -3.96 -1.24 -15.12
CA ALA A 141 -4.19 -1.33 -13.68
C ALA A 141 -3.38 -0.30 -12.86
N ALA A 142 -3.59 1.00 -13.12
CA ALA A 142 -2.87 2.09 -12.44
C ALA A 142 -1.34 1.87 -12.42
N VAL A 143 -0.79 1.46 -13.58
CA VAL A 143 0.56 0.90 -13.85
C VAL A 143 1.72 1.89 -13.60
N ILE A 144 1.48 3.01 -12.92
CA ILE A 144 2.53 4.04 -12.70
C ILE A 144 3.52 3.59 -11.61
N PHE A 145 3.17 2.60 -10.78
CA PHE A 145 4.07 2.04 -9.77
C PHE A 145 4.79 0.78 -10.28
N GLY A 146 5.51 0.90 -11.40
CA GLY A 146 6.28 -0.23 -11.96
C GLY A 146 6.87 -0.04 -13.36
N SER A 147 7.15 1.20 -13.79
CA SER A 147 7.92 1.45 -15.01
C SER A 147 9.42 1.23 -14.78
#